data_AF-A0A453FD86-F1
#
_entry.id   AF-A0A453FD86-F1
#
_cell.length_a   1.000
_cell.length_b   1.000
_cell.length_c   1.000
_cell.angle_alpha   90.00
_cell.angle_beta   90.00
_cell.angle_gamma   90.00
#
_symmetry.space_group_name_H-M   'P 1'
#
loop_
_entity.id
_entity.type
_entity.pdbx_description
1 polymer ?
#
loop_
_entity_poly.entity_id
_entity_poly.type
_entity_poly.pdbx_seq_one_letter_code
_entity_poly.pdbx_strand_id
1 'polypeptide(L)'
;VCEKVEAKGRTTYNEVADEIYSELKSMAHIGQGFDEKNIRRRVYDAFNVLIALRVIAKEKKEIRWMGLSNYRYEKIKKLEEVRKEHVNKIRNKKALLQEIEKQFDDLQNIMLRNQTLESSAENVNGIRLPFVLVKTSRKARVEIEISDDSKFAHFEFNGAPFTLHDDLSILEGIRRNSIGRAGRATLH
;
A
#
# COMPACT_ATOMS: atom_id res chain seq x y z
N VAL A 1 11.62 1.80 -41.65
CA VAL A 1 10.50 0.88 -41.25
C VAL A 1 9.65 1.50 -40.14
N CYS A 2 10.20 1.73 -38.95
CA CYS A 2 9.47 2.28 -37.80
C CYS A 2 8.76 3.61 -38.13
N GLU A 3 9.50 4.60 -38.64
CA GLU A 3 8.98 5.91 -39.04
C GLU A 3 7.88 5.84 -40.10
N LYS A 4 7.96 4.89 -41.04
CA LYS A 4 6.95 4.70 -42.10
C LYS A 4 5.64 4.16 -41.55
N VAL A 5 5.70 3.20 -40.63
CA VAL A 5 4.52 2.67 -39.96
C VAL A 5 3.92 3.71 -39.02
N GLU A 6 4.75 4.49 -38.33
CA GLU A 6 4.34 5.60 -37.46
C GLU A 6 3.62 6.71 -38.24
N ALA A 7 4.21 7.19 -39.33
CA ALA A 7 3.65 8.27 -40.15
C ALA A 7 2.28 7.88 -40.77
N LYS A 8 2.12 6.61 -41.17
CA LYS A 8 0.87 6.12 -41.77
C LYS A 8 -0.18 5.72 -40.74
N GLY A 9 0.23 5.32 -39.53
CA GLY A 9 -0.65 4.81 -38.47
C GLY A 9 -1.24 3.41 -38.76
N ARG A 10 -1.69 3.16 -39.99
CA ARG A 10 -2.15 1.86 -40.51
C ARG A 10 -1.58 1.64 -41.91
N THR A 11 -1.03 0.47 -42.18
CA THR A 11 -0.38 0.14 -43.45
C THR A 11 -0.36 -1.38 -43.67
N THR A 12 0.28 -1.87 -44.73
CA THR A 12 0.49 -3.30 -44.99
C THR A 12 1.98 -3.60 -45.19
N TYR A 13 2.36 -4.87 -45.05
CA TYR A 13 3.73 -5.30 -45.30
C TYR A 13 4.23 -4.95 -46.70
N ASN A 14 3.41 -5.20 -47.73
CA ASN A 14 3.79 -4.94 -49.11
C ASN A 14 4.00 -3.45 -49.34
N GLU A 15 3.07 -2.62 -48.84
CA GLU A 15 3.18 -1.16 -48.96
C GLU A 15 4.48 -0.62 -48.34
N VAL A 16 4.82 -1.05 -47.11
CA VAL A 16 6.07 -0.63 -46.46
C VAL A 16 7.31 -1.18 -47.19
N ALA A 17 7.25 -2.41 -47.68
CA ALA A 17 8.38 -3.01 -48.40
C ALA A 17 8.62 -2.35 -49.77
N ASP A 18 7.55 -2.06 -50.51
CA ASP A 18 7.60 -1.46 -51.85
C ASP A 18 8.03 0.01 -51.76
N GLU A 19 7.59 0.76 -50.74
CA GLU A 19 8.05 2.13 -50.50
C GLU A 19 9.55 2.18 -50.16
N ILE A 20 10.00 1.34 -49.23
CA ILE A 20 11.43 1.28 -48.87
C ILE A 20 12.27 0.87 -50.08
N TYR A 21 11.79 -0.08 -50.89
CA TYR A 21 12.45 -0.49 -52.12
C TYR A 21 12.56 0.67 -53.12
N SER A 22 11.46 1.40 -53.33
CA SER A 22 11.43 2.54 -54.25
C SER A 22 12.33 3.69 -53.79
N GLU A 23 12.34 4.00 -52.50
CA GLU A 23 13.22 5.02 -51.91
C GLU A 23 14.69 4.66 -52.10
N LEU A 24 15.08 3.43 -51.77
CA LEU A 24 16.46 2.96 -51.95
C LEU A 24 16.88 2.94 -53.42
N LYS A 25 15.98 2.54 -54.32
CA LYS A 25 16.23 2.59 -55.77
C LYS A 25 16.40 4.01 -56.29
N SER A 26 15.64 4.97 -55.77
CA SER A 26 15.75 6.38 -56.15
C SER A 26 17.02 7.04 -55.63
N MET A 27 17.53 6.59 -54.48
CA MET A 27 18.77 7.10 -53.88
C MET A 27 20.04 6.50 -54.49
N ALA A 28 19.95 5.28 -55.05
CA ALA A 28 21.03 4.68 -55.80
C ALA A 28 21.13 5.29 -57.20
N HIS A 29 21.77 6.45 -57.29
CA HIS A 29 22.41 6.85 -58.54
C HIS A 29 23.52 5.84 -58.84
N ILE A 30 23.29 4.97 -59.83
CA ILE A 30 24.28 4.13 -60.53
C ILE A 30 24.56 2.77 -59.86
N GLY A 31 24.08 1.71 -60.51
CA GLY A 31 24.79 0.42 -60.62
C GLY A 31 24.68 -0.60 -59.48
N GLN A 32 24.30 -0.23 -58.26
CA GLN A 32 24.00 -1.23 -57.23
C GLN A 32 22.53 -1.64 -57.31
N GLY A 33 22.28 -2.76 -57.99
CA GLY A 33 20.97 -3.40 -57.99
C GLY A 33 20.64 -3.88 -56.58
N PHE A 34 19.86 -3.09 -55.84
CA PHE A 34 19.25 -3.57 -54.61
C PHE A 34 18.33 -4.74 -54.95
N ASP A 35 18.63 -5.92 -54.41
CA ASP A 35 17.77 -7.09 -54.56
C ASP A 35 16.51 -6.89 -53.72
N GLU A 36 15.39 -6.76 -54.42
CA GLU A 36 14.06 -6.61 -53.83
C GLU A 36 13.77 -7.73 -52.82
N LYS A 37 14.23 -8.96 -53.09
CA LYS A 37 14.04 -10.10 -52.17
C LYS A 37 14.78 -9.89 -50.85
N ASN A 38 15.97 -9.31 -50.92
CA ASN A 38 16.76 -9.01 -49.73
C ASN A 38 16.10 -7.94 -48.86
N ILE A 39 15.66 -6.84 -49.47
CA ILE A 39 14.94 -5.76 -48.77
C ILE A 39 13.66 -6.29 -48.14
N ARG A 40 12.85 -7.04 -48.90
CA ARG A 40 11.65 -7.70 -48.39
C ARG A 40 11.94 -8.59 -47.18
N ARG A 41 13.01 -9.39 -47.21
CA ARG A 41 13.45 -10.23 -46.08
C ARG A 41 13.84 -9.42 -44.85
N ARG A 42 14.53 -8.29 -45.02
CA ARG A 42 14.93 -7.39 -43.92
C ARG A 42 13.76 -6.64 -43.31
N VAL A 43 12.77 -6.24 -44.11
CA VAL A 43 11.52 -5.62 -43.60
C VAL A 43 10.76 -6.60 -42.70
N TYR A 44 10.72 -7.90 -43.06
CA TYR A 44 10.15 -8.93 -42.18
C TYR A 44 10.90 -9.07 -40.85
N ASP A 45 12.24 -9.06 -40.86
CA ASP A 45 13.03 -9.13 -39.63
C ASP A 45 12.69 -7.94 -38.71
N ALA A 46 12.65 -6.72 -39.26
CA ALA A 46 12.29 -5.53 -38.52
C ALA A 46 10.87 -5.61 -37.95
N PHE A 47 9.89 -6.07 -38.73
CA PHE A 47 8.52 -6.25 -38.27
C PHE A 47 8.40 -7.28 -37.14
N ASN A 48 9.09 -8.41 -37.23
CA ASN A 48 9.03 -9.43 -36.18
C ASN A 48 9.51 -8.90 -34.82
N VAL A 49 10.59 -8.11 -34.82
CA VAL A 49 11.08 -7.46 -33.60
C VAL A 49 10.09 -6.41 -33.09
N LEU A 50 9.55 -5.56 -33.97
CA LEU A 50 8.59 -4.52 -33.59
C LEU A 50 7.26 -5.10 -33.07
N ILE A 51 6.81 -6.24 -33.61
CA ILE A 51 5.66 -7.00 -33.12
C ILE A 51 5.95 -7.57 -31.74
N ALA A 52 7.12 -8.19 -31.54
CA ALA A 52 7.54 -8.73 -30.24
C ALA A 52 7.62 -7.64 -29.15
N LEU A 53 8.06 -6.44 -29.52
CA LEU A 53 8.09 -5.26 -28.66
C LEU A 53 6.72 -4.59 -28.50
N ARG A 54 5.67 -5.07 -29.19
CA ARG A 54 4.31 -4.50 -29.23
C ARG A 54 4.27 -3.02 -29.66
N VAL A 55 5.26 -2.59 -30.44
CA VAL A 55 5.33 -1.26 -31.04
C VAL A 55 4.41 -1.17 -32.26
N ILE A 56 4.22 -2.30 -32.93
CA ILE A 56 3.27 -2.47 -34.03
C ILE A 56 2.41 -3.71 -33.78
N ALA A 57 1.16 -3.70 -34.25
CA ALA A 57 0.26 -4.85 -34.22
C ALA A 57 -0.04 -5.33 -35.65
N LYS A 58 -0.11 -6.65 -35.85
CA LYS A 58 -0.45 -7.26 -37.15
C LYS A 58 -1.78 -7.98 -37.05
N GLU A 59 -2.77 -7.51 -37.79
CA GLU A 59 -4.08 -8.16 -37.94
C GLU A 59 -4.25 -8.60 -39.40
N LYS A 60 -4.13 -9.92 -39.64
CA LYS A 60 -4.09 -10.49 -41.00
C LYS A 60 -3.01 -9.81 -41.87
N LYS A 61 -3.42 -8.92 -42.79
CA LYS A 61 -2.55 -8.16 -43.71
C LYS A 61 -2.29 -6.72 -43.24
N GLU A 62 -3.06 -6.23 -42.28
CA GLU A 62 -2.97 -4.87 -41.76
C GLU A 62 -1.93 -4.80 -40.63
N ILE A 63 -1.13 -3.74 -40.66
CA ILE A 63 -0.13 -3.38 -39.67
C ILE A 63 -0.54 -2.04 -39.05
N ARG A 64 -0.71 -2.00 -37.74
CA ARG A 64 -1.07 -0.78 -37.00
C ARG A 64 0.08 -0.32 -36.11
N TRP A 65 0.32 0.99 -36.08
CA TRP A 65 1.22 1.62 -35.12
C TRP A 65 0.61 1.64 -33.73
N MET A 66 1.30 1.07 -32.75
CA MET A 66 0.88 1.03 -31.34
C MET A 66 1.71 1.99 -30.46
N GLY A 67 2.85 2.47 -30.96
CA GLY A 67 3.73 3.41 -30.27
C GLY A 67 4.82 2.75 -29.40
N LEU A 68 5.95 3.44 -29.24
CA LEU A 68 7.11 2.99 -28.45
C LEU A 68 6.91 3.17 -26.93
N SER A 69 6.00 4.05 -26.51
CA SER A 69 5.81 4.48 -25.12
C SER A 69 4.82 3.62 -24.33
N ASN A 70 3.85 2.96 -24.97
CA ASN A 70 2.70 2.41 -24.26
C ASN A 70 3.05 1.24 -23.32
N TYR A 71 3.81 0.25 -23.78
CA TYR A 71 4.11 -0.93 -22.94
C TYR A 71 5.06 -0.63 -21.78
N ARG A 72 6.15 0.11 -22.03
CA ARG A 72 7.14 0.42 -21.00
C ARG A 72 6.54 1.36 -19.95
N TYR A 73 5.76 2.36 -20.36
CA TYR A 73 5.08 3.28 -19.46
C TYR A 73 4.02 2.57 -18.61
N GLU A 74 3.15 1.75 -19.22
CA GLU A 74 2.15 0.98 -18.47
C GLU A 74 2.78 0.01 -17.47
N LYS A 75 3.87 -0.68 -17.86
CA LYS A 75 4.60 -1.58 -16.95
C LYS A 75 5.25 -0.82 -15.80
N ILE A 76 5.88 0.33 -16.07
CA ILE A 76 6.46 1.19 -15.03
C ILE A 76 5.36 1.70 -14.09
N LYS A 77 4.26 2.21 -14.64
CA LYS A 77 3.12 2.70 -13.86
C LYS A 77 2.55 1.62 -12.94
N LYS A 78 2.35 0.40 -13.45
CA LYS A 78 1.91 -0.74 -12.62
C LYS A 78 2.90 -1.07 -11.51
N LEU A 79 4.20 -1.05 -11.80
CA LEU A 79 5.24 -1.29 -10.80
C LEU A 79 5.29 -0.18 -9.74
N GLU A 80 5.05 1.07 -10.13
CA GLU A 80 4.96 2.21 -9.21
C GLU A 80 3.74 2.10 -8.29
N GLU A 81 2.59 1.68 -8.81
CA GLU A 81 1.38 1.42 -8.02
C GLU A 81 1.62 0.30 -6.98
N VAL A 82 2.21 -0.82 -7.40
CA VAL A 82 2.58 -1.93 -6.50
C VAL A 82 3.60 -1.49 -5.46
N ARG A 83 4.61 -0.71 -5.86
CA ARG A 83 5.60 -0.14 -4.92
C ARG A 83 4.92 0.74 -3.88
N LYS A 84 3.99 1.60 -4.29
CA LYS A 84 3.24 2.49 -3.39
C LYS A 84 2.41 1.68 -2.40
N GLU A 85 1.75 0.63 -2.85
CA GLU A 85 0.98 -0.27 -1.99
C GLU A 85 1.88 -0.96 -0.95
N HIS A 86 3.03 -1.49 -1.36
CA HIS A 86 3.98 -2.12 -0.44
C HIS A 86 4.55 -1.13 0.58
N VAL A 87 4.88 0.09 0.18
CA VAL A 87 5.35 1.13 1.10
C VAL A 87 4.28 1.46 2.15
N ASN A 88 3.01 1.57 1.75
CA ASN A 88 1.91 1.78 2.69
C ASN A 88 1.74 0.60 3.66
N LYS A 89 1.84 -0.64 3.15
CA LYS A 89 1.80 -1.86 3.99
C LYS A 89 2.93 -1.88 5.01
N ILE A 90 4.16 -1.54 4.60
CA ILE A 90 5.32 -1.47 5.51
C ILE A 90 5.09 -0.38 6.57
N ARG A 91 4.61 0.80 6.17
CA ARG A 91 4.30 1.90 7.09
C ARG A 91 3.28 1.47 8.15
N ASN A 92 2.19 0.82 7.74
CA ASN A 92 1.14 0.36 8.65
C ASN A 92 1.65 -0.72 9.60
N LYS A 93 2.42 -1.70 9.09
CA LYS A 93 3.04 -2.73 9.94
C LYS A 93 4.02 -2.15 10.95
N LYS A 94 4.82 -1.16 10.56
CA LYS A 94 5.75 -0.47 11.46
C LYS A 94 5.00 0.29 12.56
N ALA A 95 3.91 0.98 12.22
CA ALA A 95 3.08 1.68 13.20
C ALA A 95 2.42 0.70 14.19
N LEU A 96 1.90 -0.43 13.69
CA LEU A 96 1.31 -1.47 14.53
C LEU A 96 2.37 -2.10 15.47
N LEU A 97 3.56 -2.40 14.96
CA LEU A 97 4.65 -2.94 15.77
C LEU A 97 5.02 -1.99 16.92
N GLN A 98 5.17 -0.71 16.62
CA GLN A 98 5.46 0.30 17.65
C GLN A 98 4.37 0.40 18.71
N GLU A 99 3.11 0.14 18.34
CA GLU A 99 2.01 0.15 19.30
C GLU A 99 2.02 -1.11 20.18
N ILE A 100 2.27 -2.27 19.59
CA ILE A 100 2.41 -3.54 20.33
C ILE A 100 3.60 -3.49 21.29
N GLU A 101 4.74 -2.93 20.87
CA GLU A 101 5.92 -2.75 21.73
C GLU A 101 5.59 -1.90 22.97
N LYS A 102 4.88 -0.78 22.79
CA LYS A 102 4.43 0.04 23.94
C LYS A 102 3.49 -0.73 24.86
N GLN A 103 2.53 -1.48 24.31
CA GLN A 103 1.61 -2.29 25.10
C GLN A 103 2.36 -3.35 25.91
N PHE A 104 3.38 -3.98 25.31
CA PHE A 104 4.24 -4.93 25.99
C PHE A 104 5.02 -4.27 27.14
N ASP A 105 5.64 -3.11 26.89
CA ASP A 105 6.34 -2.35 27.92
C ASP A 105 5.40 -1.94 29.07
N ASP A 106 4.19 -1.49 28.74
CA ASP A 106 3.16 -1.10 29.70
C ASP A 106 2.73 -2.28 30.59
N LEU A 107 2.57 -3.47 30.01
CA LEU A 107 2.29 -4.70 30.74
C LEU A 107 3.46 -5.15 31.62
N GLN A 108 4.69 -5.12 31.11
CA GLN A 108 5.88 -5.45 31.91
C GLN A 108 6.03 -4.49 33.10
N ASN A 109 5.82 -3.20 32.88
CA ASN A 109 5.91 -2.18 33.93
C ASN A 109 4.87 -2.39 35.03
N ILE A 110 3.61 -2.71 34.68
CA ILE A 110 2.57 -2.94 35.70
C ILE A 110 2.81 -4.26 36.44
N MET A 111 3.28 -5.31 35.76
CA MET A 111 3.66 -6.57 36.40
C MET A 111 4.78 -6.36 37.42
N LEU A 112 5.86 -5.69 37.03
CA LEU A 112 7.00 -5.42 37.92
C LEU A 112 6.59 -4.57 39.14
N ARG A 113 5.80 -3.51 38.91
CA ARG A 113 5.25 -2.67 39.97
C ARG A 113 4.40 -3.49 40.95
N ASN A 114 3.53 -4.35 40.45
CA ASN A 114 2.66 -5.16 41.29
C ASN A 114 3.47 -6.19 42.10
N GLN A 115 4.48 -6.84 41.51
CA GLN A 115 5.37 -7.76 42.24
C GLN A 115 6.09 -7.08 43.42
N THR A 116 6.53 -5.83 43.24
CA THR A 116 7.18 -5.07 44.31
C THR A 116 6.21 -4.73 45.45
N LEU A 117 4.93 -4.49 45.13
CA LEU A 117 3.90 -4.13 46.11
C LEU A 117 3.28 -5.35 46.81
N GLU A 118 3.16 -6.49 46.12
CA GLU A 118 2.63 -7.75 46.68
C GLU A 118 3.48 -8.30 47.83
N SER A 119 4.77 -7.92 47.90
CA SER A 119 5.65 -8.26 49.03
C SER A 119 5.24 -7.59 50.36
N SER A 120 4.25 -6.68 50.35
CA SER A 120 3.94 -5.78 51.48
C SER A 120 2.48 -5.73 51.92
N ALA A 121 1.54 -6.40 51.25
CA ALA A 121 0.11 -6.25 51.56
C ALA A 121 -0.70 -7.56 51.44
N GLU A 122 -1.25 -8.02 52.56
CA GLU A 122 -2.10 -9.23 52.68
C GLU A 122 -3.51 -9.08 52.07
N ASN A 123 -3.86 -7.92 51.49
CA ASN A 123 -5.19 -7.65 50.93
C ASN A 123 -5.10 -6.98 49.54
N VAL A 124 -4.96 -7.79 48.49
CA VAL A 124 -4.84 -7.29 47.11
C VAL A 124 -6.23 -7.05 46.53
N ASN A 125 -6.75 -5.82 46.67
CA ASN A 125 -7.98 -5.39 46.00
C ASN A 125 -7.64 -4.78 44.62
N GLY A 126 -7.43 -5.64 43.61
CA GLY A 126 -7.02 -5.25 42.25
C GLY A 126 -7.98 -5.75 41.16
N ILE A 127 -8.09 -4.99 40.07
CA ILE A 127 -8.86 -5.38 38.87
C ILE A 127 -7.93 -6.12 37.92
N ARG A 128 -8.33 -7.34 37.49
CA ARG A 128 -7.58 -8.14 36.53
C ARG A 128 -7.89 -7.74 35.10
N LEU A 129 -6.90 -7.90 34.22
CA LEU A 129 -7.04 -7.77 32.78
C LEU A 129 -7.67 -9.06 32.19
N PRO A 130 -8.48 -8.97 31.12
CA PRO A 130 -8.91 -7.74 30.43
C PRO A 130 -10.13 -7.09 31.09
N PHE A 131 -10.24 -5.77 30.99
CA PHE A 131 -11.43 -5.04 31.47
C PHE A 131 -11.73 -3.81 30.60
N VAL A 132 -12.95 -3.28 30.78
CA VAL A 132 -13.38 -2.01 30.19
C VAL A 132 -13.89 -1.11 31.31
N LEU A 133 -13.46 0.15 31.30
CA LEU A 133 -13.86 1.17 32.25
C LEU A 133 -14.84 2.15 31.60
N VAL A 134 -16.03 2.24 32.18
CA VAL A 134 -16.99 3.30 31.86
C VAL A 134 -16.85 4.42 32.88
N LYS A 135 -16.56 5.62 32.43
CA LYS A 135 -16.39 6.80 33.28
C LYS A 135 -17.49 7.81 32.97
N THR A 136 -18.18 8.30 34.01
CA THR A 136 -19.17 9.39 33.89
C THR A 136 -18.98 10.41 35.03
N SER A 137 -19.77 11.48 35.01
CA SER A 137 -19.77 12.51 36.05
C SER A 137 -20.16 11.92 37.40
N ARG A 138 -19.56 12.41 38.50
CA ARG A 138 -19.94 12.02 39.87
C ARG A 138 -21.39 12.35 40.23
N LYS A 139 -22.02 13.25 39.48
CA LYS A 139 -23.43 13.65 39.64
C LYS A 139 -24.38 12.89 38.71
N ALA A 140 -23.87 12.04 37.82
CA ALA A 140 -24.69 11.27 36.91
C ALA A 140 -25.49 10.21 37.68
N ARG A 141 -26.76 10.03 37.34
CA ARG A 141 -27.58 8.91 37.80
C ARG A 141 -27.50 7.83 36.72
N VAL A 142 -26.93 6.69 37.08
CA VAL A 142 -26.77 5.54 36.16
C VAL A 142 -27.67 4.42 36.64
N GLU A 143 -28.56 3.97 35.77
CA GLU A 143 -29.36 2.76 35.99
C GLU A 143 -28.69 1.61 35.25
N ILE A 144 -28.53 0.48 35.95
CA ILE A 144 -27.80 -0.68 35.44
C ILE A 144 -28.70 -1.89 35.55
N GLU A 145 -29.00 -2.50 34.42
CA GLU A 145 -29.74 -3.77 34.36
C GLU A 145 -28.79 -4.84 33.83
N ILE A 146 -28.64 -5.93 34.57
CA ILE A 146 -27.81 -7.06 34.19
C ILE A 146 -28.75 -8.23 33.94
N SER A 147 -28.59 -8.92 32.81
CA SER A 147 -29.35 -10.13 32.50
C SER A 147 -29.08 -11.22 33.54
N ASP A 148 -30.04 -12.09 33.78
CA ASP A 148 -29.88 -13.21 34.73
C ASP A 148 -28.69 -14.11 34.39
N ASP A 149 -28.37 -14.25 33.11
CA ASP A 149 -27.21 -15.02 32.63
C ASP A 149 -25.89 -14.25 32.68
N SER A 150 -25.91 -13.00 33.15
CA SER A 150 -24.76 -12.09 33.26
C SER A 150 -24.01 -11.84 31.94
N LYS A 151 -24.63 -12.10 30.79
CA LYS A 151 -24.02 -11.87 29.47
C LYS A 151 -24.29 -10.48 28.92
N PHE A 152 -25.36 -9.83 29.40
CA PHE A 152 -25.77 -8.51 28.94
C PHE A 152 -25.88 -7.58 30.14
N ALA A 153 -25.34 -6.37 29.97
CA ALA A 153 -25.52 -5.27 30.90
C ALA A 153 -26.02 -4.06 30.10
N HIS A 154 -27.14 -3.49 30.51
CA HIS A 154 -27.68 -2.25 29.99
C HIS A 154 -27.35 -1.12 30.96
N PHE A 155 -26.85 -0.01 30.42
CA PHE A 155 -26.48 1.17 31.20
C PHE A 155 -27.26 2.38 30.69
N GLU A 156 -28.14 2.93 31.52
CA GLU A 156 -28.87 4.16 31.22
C GLU A 156 -28.29 5.34 32.01
N PHE A 157 -27.70 6.30 31.30
CA PHE A 157 -27.00 7.44 31.89
C PHE A 157 -27.89 8.68 32.08
N ASN A 158 -29.20 8.59 31.80
CA ASN A 158 -30.16 9.68 32.00
C ASN A 158 -29.73 11.03 31.36
N GLY A 159 -29.15 10.96 30.15
CA GLY A 159 -28.63 12.13 29.42
C GLY A 159 -27.25 12.64 29.89
N ALA A 160 -26.63 12.01 30.89
CA ALA A 160 -25.27 12.35 31.30
C ALA A 160 -24.22 11.79 30.31
N PRO A 161 -23.17 12.57 29.97
CA PRO A 161 -22.10 12.08 29.12
C PRO A 161 -21.26 11.01 29.83
N PHE A 162 -20.76 10.04 29.08
CA PHE A 162 -19.83 9.02 29.56
C PHE A 162 -18.67 8.83 28.57
N THR A 163 -17.56 8.28 29.04
CA THR A 163 -16.41 7.86 28.24
C THR A 163 -16.11 6.39 28.50
N LEU A 164 -15.71 5.69 27.44
CA LEU A 164 -15.32 4.28 27.50
C LEU A 164 -13.80 4.18 27.32
N HIS A 165 -13.15 3.41 28.17
CA HIS A 165 -11.72 3.15 28.12
C HIS A 165 -11.49 1.65 28.19
N ASP A 166 -10.72 1.10 27.26
CA ASP A 166 -10.17 -0.25 27.40
C ASP A 166 -9.03 -0.26 28.43
N ASP A 167 -8.64 -1.44 28.85
CA ASP A 167 -7.50 -1.62 29.75
C ASP A 167 -6.18 -1.03 29.22
N LEU A 168 -5.90 -1.19 27.92
CA LEU A 168 -4.68 -0.70 27.27
C LEU A 168 -4.57 0.84 27.35
N SER A 169 -5.64 1.57 27.08
CA SER A 169 -5.65 3.05 27.21
C SER A 169 -5.46 3.51 28.66
N ILE A 170 -5.92 2.72 29.64
CA ILE A 170 -5.66 2.99 31.06
C ILE A 170 -4.19 2.76 31.39
N LEU A 171 -3.58 1.67 30.90
CA LEU A 171 -2.15 1.41 31.09
C LEU A 171 -1.29 2.51 30.46
N GLU A 172 -1.65 2.97 29.25
CA GLU A 172 -0.98 4.09 28.62
C GLU A 172 -1.08 5.37 29.47
N GLY A 173 -2.26 5.65 30.02
CA GLY A 173 -2.48 6.77 30.94
C GLY A 173 -1.61 6.68 32.20
N ILE A 174 -1.44 5.47 32.76
CA ILE A 174 -0.56 5.23 33.91
C ILE A 174 0.90 5.55 33.54
N ARG A 175 1.39 5.08 32.39
CA ARG A 175 2.76 5.39 31.92
C ARG A 175 2.97 6.88 31.67
N ARG A 176 2.02 7.57 31.03
CA ARG A 176 2.14 9.03 30.80
C ARG A 176 2.24 9.80 32.12
N ASN A 177 1.46 9.39 33.13
CA ASN A 177 1.48 10.01 34.45
C ASN A 177 2.77 9.72 35.24
N SER A 178 3.38 8.53 35.09
CA SER A 178 4.65 8.21 35.74
C SER A 178 5.82 9.01 35.14
N ILE A 179 5.86 9.16 33.81
CA ILE A 179 6.86 10.00 33.12
C ILE A 179 6.72 11.47 33.51
N GLY A 180 5.50 12.00 33.58
CA GLY A 180 5.24 13.39 34.00
C GLY A 180 5.62 13.67 35.46
N ARG A 181 5.60 12.66 36.34
CA ARG A 181 6.09 12.76 37.72
C ARG A 181 7.63 12.71 37.80
N ALA A 182 8.27 11.86 37.01
CA ALA A 182 9.74 11.77 36.95
C ALA A 182 10.37 13.09 36.45
N GLY A 183 9.78 13.73 35.43
CA GLY A 183 10.25 15.03 34.94
C GLY A 183 10.03 16.22 35.89
N ARG A 184 9.16 16.09 36.89
CA ARG A 184 8.97 17.09 37.96
C ARG A 184 9.91 16.87 39.14
N ALA A 185 10.34 15.63 39.39
CA ALA A 185 11.23 15.29 40.50
C ALA A 185 12.69 15.72 40.26
N THR A 186 13.08 16.01 39.01
CA THR A 186 14.43 16.49 38.63
C THR A 186 14.58 18.02 38.64
N LEU A 187 13.54 18.77 39.04
CA LEU A 187 13.54 20.24 39.08
C LEU A 187 13.53 20.84 40.50
N HIS A 188 13.89 20.06 41.52
CA HIS A 188 14.09 20.55 42.89
C HIS A 188 15.46 20.16 43.42
#